data_AF-C8XIE1-F1
#
_entry.id   AF-C8XIE1-F1
#
_cell.length_a   1.000
_cell.length_b   1.000
_cell.length_c   1.000
_cell.angle_alpha   90.00
_cell.angle_beta   90.00
_cell.angle_gamma   90.00
#
_symmetry.space_group_name_H-M   'P 1'
#
loop_
_entity.id
_entity.type
_entity.pdbx_description
1 polymer ?
#
loop_
_entity_poly.entity_id
_entity_poly.type
_entity_poly.pdbx_seq_one_letter_code
_entity_poly.pdbx_strand_id
1 'polypeptide(L)'
;MRPVPPGRRDGRRAASGRAVLLAALMVVLLGWTVLAWPRVTLPFSAYASVVDKLDTDVVADAGLGLTDEQLAGIRGAIGTRPVAMVFLPADGPSESEVCQAVSPRLPELELIIVKGADGRYGCTGDDVPIRDPGRDDDLRGLAYEIRLNAALRFVADPVAKAQAAALVHDSMVTNGRLEPQERAVRTPWAQVAGTLLIVAVVLAGILLILIGLRRLALYLRVRRTRRQEQEQLRDELDDVLAELALAVVEATPADPRDAGPDHDRAAGYVDLLTRARTADGGWAGLLRQARELLTQKGVRP
;
A
#
# COMPACT_ATOMS: atom_id res chain seq x y z
N MET A 1 12.67 57.11 -5.61
CA MET A 1 11.93 55.84 -5.75
C MET A 1 12.89 54.71 -5.44
N ARG A 2 12.66 53.93 -4.37
CA ARG A 2 13.49 52.77 -4.01
C ARG A 2 12.91 51.51 -4.68
N PRO A 3 13.72 50.63 -5.29
CA PRO A 3 13.21 49.38 -5.84
C PRO A 3 12.92 48.38 -4.70
N VAL A 4 11.74 47.76 -4.79
CA VAL A 4 11.27 46.69 -3.91
C VAL A 4 11.89 45.36 -4.39
N PRO A 5 12.45 44.51 -3.51
CA PRO A 5 13.00 43.22 -3.93
C PRO A 5 11.87 42.21 -4.25
N PRO A 6 12.07 41.31 -5.24
CA PRO A 6 11.04 40.34 -5.61
C PRO A 6 10.87 39.28 -4.53
N GLY A 7 9.62 39.05 -4.15
CA GLY A 7 9.23 38.09 -3.12
C GLY A 7 9.52 36.64 -3.51
N ARG A 8 10.23 35.93 -2.62
CA ARG A 8 10.23 34.47 -2.53
C ARG A 8 8.80 33.98 -2.26
N ARG A 9 8.10 33.47 -3.28
CA ARG A 9 6.80 32.80 -3.11
C ARG A 9 6.64 31.56 -3.98
N ASP A 10 7.54 30.59 -3.91
CA ASP A 10 7.34 29.30 -4.63
C ASP A 10 7.64 28.02 -3.82
N GLY A 11 7.86 28.10 -2.51
CA GLY A 11 8.20 26.91 -1.70
C GLY A 11 7.01 26.08 -1.19
N ARG A 12 5.81 26.65 -1.06
CA ARG A 12 4.69 26.00 -0.33
C ARG A 12 3.79 25.10 -1.19
N ARG A 13 3.75 25.25 -2.51
CA ARG A 13 2.89 24.44 -3.39
C ARG A 13 3.49 23.07 -3.76
N ALA A 14 4.81 22.91 -3.70
CA ALA A 14 5.46 21.64 -4.01
C ALA A 14 5.39 20.62 -2.86
N ALA A 15 5.31 21.09 -1.60
CA ALA A 15 5.21 20.22 -0.43
C ALA A 15 3.81 19.61 -0.27
N SER A 16 2.75 20.35 -0.62
CA SER A 16 1.38 19.86 -0.55
C SER A 16 1.10 18.72 -1.54
N GLY A 17 1.65 18.79 -2.76
CA GLY A 17 1.47 17.74 -3.76
C GLY A 17 2.04 16.39 -3.33
N ARG A 18 3.20 16.38 -2.66
CA ARG A 18 3.80 15.14 -2.11
C ARG A 18 3.04 14.59 -0.92
N ALA A 19 2.58 15.45 -0.01
CA ALA A 19 1.80 15.04 1.15
C ALA A 19 0.44 14.47 0.73
N VAL A 20 -0.24 15.08 -0.23
CA VAL A 20 -1.50 14.59 -0.79
C VAL A 20 -1.30 13.26 -1.51
N LEU A 21 -0.22 13.11 -2.27
CA LEU A 21 0.07 11.87 -2.98
C LEU A 21 0.42 10.72 -2.01
N LEU A 22 1.15 11.00 -0.93
CA LEU A 22 1.41 10.03 0.13
C LEU A 22 0.15 9.66 0.92
N ALA A 23 -0.71 10.63 1.22
CA ALA A 23 -1.99 10.38 1.89
C ALA A 23 -2.91 9.53 1.00
N ALA A 24 -3.01 9.86 -0.30
CA ALA A 24 -3.77 9.06 -1.26
C ALA A 24 -3.20 7.64 -1.37
N LEU A 25 -1.88 7.49 -1.43
CA LEU A 25 -1.23 6.19 -1.49
C LEU A 25 -1.46 5.37 -0.21
N MET A 26 -1.41 6.00 0.96
CA MET A 26 -1.76 5.39 2.25
C MET A 26 -3.22 4.95 2.29
N VAL A 27 -4.17 5.78 1.86
CA VAL A 27 -5.60 5.43 1.83
C VAL A 27 -5.85 4.27 0.86
N VAL A 28 -5.19 4.26 -0.30
CA VAL A 28 -5.26 3.15 -1.25
C VAL A 28 -4.64 1.88 -0.66
N LEU A 29 -3.50 1.98 0.03
CA LEU A 29 -2.85 0.85 0.71
C LEU A 29 -3.72 0.31 1.84
N LEU A 30 -4.27 1.18 2.70
CA LEU A 30 -5.14 0.80 3.81
C LEU A 30 -6.43 0.15 3.29
N GLY A 31 -7.08 0.79 2.31
CA GLY A 31 -8.24 0.23 1.64
C GLY A 31 -7.93 -1.12 1.00
N TRP A 32 -6.77 -1.29 0.38
CA TRP A 32 -6.31 -2.56 -0.17
C TRP A 32 -6.07 -3.61 0.93
N THR A 33 -5.40 -3.25 2.03
CA THR A 33 -5.16 -4.18 3.15
C THR A 33 -6.42 -4.60 3.88
N VAL A 34 -7.47 -3.77 3.91
CA VAL A 34 -8.71 -4.13 4.61
C VAL A 34 -9.66 -4.89 3.68
N LEU A 35 -9.84 -4.43 2.44
CA LEU A 35 -10.84 -4.98 1.51
C LEU A 35 -10.31 -6.12 0.63
N ALA A 36 -9.02 -6.09 0.28
CA ALA A 36 -8.42 -7.07 -0.64
C ALA A 36 -7.62 -8.16 0.10
N TRP A 37 -7.06 -7.88 1.28
CA TRP A 37 -6.25 -8.86 2.01
C TRP A 37 -6.96 -10.18 2.35
N PRO A 38 -8.24 -10.19 2.79
CA PRO A 38 -8.96 -11.44 3.00
C PRO A 38 -9.06 -12.28 1.72
N ARG A 39 -9.16 -11.62 0.56
CA ARG A 39 -9.24 -12.26 -0.77
C ARG A 39 -7.88 -12.65 -1.35
N VAL A 40 -6.81 -11.92 -1.04
CA VAL A 40 -5.44 -12.24 -1.52
C VAL A 40 -4.84 -13.39 -0.70
N THR A 41 -5.20 -13.53 0.57
CA THR A 41 -4.74 -14.61 1.44
C THR A 41 -5.55 -15.91 1.30
N LEU A 42 -6.75 -15.84 0.70
CA LEU A 42 -7.62 -17.00 0.43
C LEU A 42 -6.89 -18.22 -0.16
N PRO A 43 -6.15 -18.09 -1.29
CA PRO A 43 -5.49 -19.24 -1.92
C PRO A 43 -4.39 -19.87 -1.04
N PHE A 44 -3.95 -19.18 0.01
CA PHE A 44 -2.98 -19.68 0.97
C PHE A 44 -3.62 -20.22 2.26
N SER A 45 -4.94 -20.14 2.38
CA SER A 45 -5.69 -20.65 3.54
C SER A 45 -6.11 -22.10 3.34
N ALA A 46 -6.12 -22.90 4.40
CA ALA A 46 -6.63 -24.27 4.37
C ALA A 46 -8.13 -24.36 4.01
N TYR A 47 -8.84 -23.22 4.06
CA TYR A 47 -10.29 -23.10 3.85
C TYR A 47 -10.66 -22.54 2.47
N ALA A 48 -9.68 -22.39 1.57
CA ALA A 48 -9.89 -21.83 0.23
C ALA A 48 -10.98 -22.59 -0.55
N SER A 49 -10.97 -23.92 -0.46
CA SER A 49 -11.92 -24.81 -1.14
C SER A 49 -13.35 -24.69 -0.60
N VAL A 50 -13.50 -24.43 0.70
CA VAL A 50 -14.81 -24.21 1.33
C VAL A 50 -15.39 -22.88 0.86
N VAL A 51 -14.59 -21.82 0.87
CA VAL A 51 -15.03 -20.50 0.41
C VAL A 51 -15.37 -20.51 -1.07
N ASP A 52 -14.55 -21.15 -1.91
CA ASP A 52 -14.81 -21.24 -3.35
C ASP A 52 -16.10 -22.02 -3.67
N LYS A 53 -16.32 -23.16 -2.99
CA LYS A 53 -17.60 -23.87 -3.07
C LYS A 53 -18.76 -23.01 -2.62
N LEU A 54 -18.63 -22.35 -1.47
CA LEU A 54 -19.70 -21.53 -0.92
C LEU A 54 -19.94 -20.23 -1.67
N ASP A 55 -19.08 -19.80 -2.59
CA ASP A 55 -19.36 -18.65 -3.46
C ASP A 55 -20.39 -19.04 -4.55
N THR A 56 -20.36 -20.30 -4.99
CA THR A 56 -21.17 -20.83 -6.10
C THR A 56 -22.28 -21.79 -5.69
N ASP A 57 -22.21 -22.35 -4.48
CA ASP A 57 -23.16 -23.33 -3.92
C ASP A 57 -23.60 -22.91 -2.50
N VAL A 58 -24.68 -23.51 -2.01
CA VAL A 58 -25.19 -23.33 -0.64
C VAL A 58 -24.64 -24.36 0.34
N VAL A 59 -23.93 -25.38 -0.16
CA VAL A 59 -23.38 -26.46 0.66
C VAL A 59 -21.92 -26.73 0.33
N ALA A 60 -21.09 -26.84 1.36
CA ALA A 60 -19.74 -27.33 1.26
C ALA A 60 -19.55 -28.58 2.12
N ASP A 61 -19.45 -29.74 1.48
CA ASP A 61 -18.92 -30.94 2.11
C ASP A 61 -17.39 -30.84 2.15
N ALA A 62 -16.86 -30.71 3.36
CA ALA A 62 -15.44 -30.59 3.67
C ALA A 62 -14.93 -31.84 4.40
N GLY A 63 -15.43 -33.02 4.00
CA GLY A 63 -14.90 -34.32 4.40
C GLY A 63 -15.84 -35.17 5.24
N LEU A 64 -17.13 -34.83 5.33
CA LEU A 64 -18.13 -35.66 5.97
C LEU A 64 -18.61 -36.81 5.05
N GLY A 65 -18.44 -36.67 3.74
CA GLY A 65 -18.75 -37.72 2.76
C GLY A 65 -20.25 -37.79 2.45
N LEU A 66 -20.88 -36.65 2.21
CA LEU A 66 -22.29 -36.57 1.84
C LEU A 66 -22.51 -37.15 0.44
N THR A 67 -23.64 -37.83 0.24
CA THR A 67 -24.03 -38.33 -1.08
C THR A 67 -24.54 -37.21 -1.98
N ASP A 68 -24.50 -37.41 -3.29
CA ASP A 68 -25.03 -36.44 -4.26
C ASP A 68 -26.52 -36.15 -4.03
N GLU A 69 -27.29 -37.16 -3.61
CA GLU A 69 -28.71 -37.01 -3.24
C GLU A 69 -28.89 -36.13 -2.00
N GLN A 70 -28.05 -36.29 -0.98
CA GLN A 70 -28.07 -35.44 0.20
C GLN A 70 -27.68 -34.00 -0.15
N LEU A 71 -26.65 -33.81 -0.97
CA LEU A 71 -26.25 -32.49 -1.45
C LEU A 71 -27.38 -31.82 -2.25
N ALA A 72 -28.03 -32.54 -3.15
CA ALA A 72 -29.19 -32.05 -3.89
C ALA A 72 -30.38 -31.71 -2.97
N GLY A 73 -30.65 -32.56 -1.97
CA GLY A 73 -31.68 -32.32 -0.96
C GLY A 73 -31.41 -31.07 -0.13
N ILE A 74 -30.16 -30.86 0.30
CA ILE A 74 -29.73 -29.66 1.03
C ILE A 74 -29.91 -28.41 0.15
N ARG A 75 -29.47 -28.47 -1.11
CA ARG A 75 -29.66 -27.36 -2.07
C ARG A 75 -31.14 -27.02 -2.25
N GLY A 76 -31.98 -28.03 -2.42
CA GLY A 76 -33.43 -27.83 -2.56
C GLY A 76 -34.09 -27.25 -1.31
N ALA A 77 -33.65 -27.67 -0.12
CA ALA A 77 -34.16 -27.17 1.15
C ALA A 77 -33.80 -25.70 1.38
N ILE A 78 -32.54 -25.32 1.14
CA ILE A 78 -32.05 -23.96 1.33
C ILE A 78 -32.56 -23.02 0.22
N GLY A 79 -32.56 -23.48 -1.02
CA GLY A 79 -33.02 -22.69 -2.17
C GLY A 79 -32.20 -21.42 -2.37
N THR A 80 -32.89 -20.29 -2.51
CA THR A 80 -32.30 -18.96 -2.76
C THR A 80 -32.03 -18.15 -1.48
N ARG A 81 -32.21 -18.75 -0.30
CA ARG A 81 -31.99 -18.06 0.98
C ARG A 81 -30.51 -17.69 1.16
N PRO A 82 -30.19 -16.62 1.89
CA PRO A 82 -28.81 -16.25 2.24
C PRO A 82 -28.24 -17.15 3.35
N VAL A 83 -28.46 -18.46 3.24
CA VAL A 83 -28.01 -19.48 4.19
C VAL A 83 -27.05 -20.41 3.46
N ALA A 84 -25.94 -20.76 4.12
CA ALA A 84 -24.95 -21.69 3.61
C ALA A 84 -24.60 -22.71 4.69
N MET A 85 -24.39 -23.97 4.32
CA MET A 85 -24.04 -25.05 5.23
C MET A 85 -22.67 -25.63 4.93
N VAL A 86 -21.82 -25.78 5.96
CA VAL A 86 -20.53 -26.48 5.88
C VAL A 86 -20.62 -27.74 6.72
N PHE A 87 -20.26 -28.88 6.13
CA PHE A 87 -20.23 -30.16 6.81
C PHE A 87 -18.77 -30.58 7.04
N LEU A 88 -18.40 -30.75 8.31
CA LEU A 88 -17.06 -31.09 8.77
C LEU A 88 -17.05 -32.45 9.46
N PRO A 89 -15.96 -33.23 9.35
CA PRO A 89 -15.78 -34.43 10.16
C PRO A 89 -15.55 -34.09 11.65
N ALA A 90 -15.81 -35.03 12.55
CA ALA A 90 -15.74 -34.80 14.00
C ALA A 90 -14.32 -34.45 14.50
N ASP A 91 -13.30 -35.03 13.87
CA ASP A 91 -11.87 -34.78 14.06
C ASP A 91 -11.33 -33.62 13.21
N GLY A 92 -12.21 -32.95 12.46
CA GLY A 92 -11.89 -31.79 11.64
C GLY A 92 -11.59 -30.50 12.43
N PRO A 93 -11.36 -29.40 11.70
CA PRO A 93 -11.07 -28.09 12.29
C PRO A 93 -12.19 -27.61 13.23
N SER A 94 -11.85 -26.69 14.13
CA SER A 94 -12.85 -26.12 15.04
C SER A 94 -13.87 -25.27 14.28
N GLU A 95 -15.12 -25.28 14.72
CA GLU A 95 -16.20 -24.50 14.11
C GLU A 95 -15.86 -22.99 14.11
N SER A 96 -15.25 -22.52 15.21
CA SER A 96 -14.80 -21.13 15.36
C SER A 96 -13.75 -20.74 14.32
N GLU A 97 -12.76 -21.60 14.05
CA GLU A 97 -11.75 -21.35 13.01
C GLU A 97 -12.37 -21.22 11.63
N VAL A 98 -13.31 -22.10 11.29
CA VAL A 98 -13.99 -22.05 10.00
C VAL A 98 -14.86 -20.79 9.89
N CYS A 99 -15.53 -20.38 10.97
CA CYS A 99 -16.28 -19.12 10.99
C CYS A 99 -15.40 -17.90 10.77
N GLN A 100 -14.28 -17.79 11.49
CA GLN A 100 -13.34 -16.67 11.34
C GLN A 100 -12.72 -16.64 9.94
N ALA A 101 -12.57 -17.81 9.30
CA ALA A 101 -12.06 -17.88 7.94
C ALA A 101 -13.13 -17.53 6.89
N VAL A 102 -14.36 -18.03 7.02
CA VAL A 102 -15.36 -17.96 5.94
C VAL A 102 -16.23 -16.71 6.05
N SER A 103 -16.70 -16.36 7.25
CA SER A 103 -17.67 -15.26 7.48
C SER A 103 -17.19 -13.91 6.90
N PRO A 104 -15.94 -13.46 7.13
CA PRO A 104 -15.47 -12.18 6.58
C PRO A 104 -15.39 -12.13 5.03
N ARG A 105 -15.49 -13.28 4.37
CA ARG A 105 -15.34 -13.42 2.92
C ARG A 105 -16.70 -13.53 2.21
N LEU A 106 -17.71 -13.98 2.95
CA LEU A 106 -19.10 -14.11 2.52
C LEU A 106 -20.02 -13.41 3.55
N PRO A 107 -19.86 -12.09 3.77
CA PRO A 107 -20.55 -11.37 4.85
C PRO A 107 -22.07 -11.32 4.69
N GLU A 108 -22.55 -11.51 3.46
CA GLU A 108 -23.97 -11.55 3.09
C GLU A 108 -24.64 -12.91 3.39
N LEU A 109 -23.87 -13.92 3.85
CA LEU A 109 -24.37 -15.26 4.12
C LEU A 109 -24.40 -15.57 5.61
N GLU A 110 -25.47 -16.24 6.01
CA GLU A 110 -25.55 -16.96 7.26
C GLU A 110 -24.89 -18.33 7.11
N LEU A 111 -23.77 -18.53 7.82
CA LEU A 111 -22.97 -19.75 7.73
C LEU A 111 -23.33 -20.71 8.87
N ILE A 112 -23.81 -21.89 8.53
CA ILE A 112 -24.13 -22.94 9.48
C ILE A 112 -23.09 -24.04 9.36
N ILE A 113 -22.39 -24.32 10.45
CA ILE A 113 -21.33 -25.33 10.48
C ILE A 113 -21.83 -26.54 11.23
N VAL A 114 -21.84 -27.69 10.55
CA VAL A 114 -22.25 -28.98 11.09
C VAL A 114 -21.02 -29.86 11.20
N LYS A 115 -20.61 -30.18 12.43
CA LYS A 115 -19.44 -30.98 12.74
C LYS A 115 -19.83 -32.36 13.26
N GLY A 116 -19.47 -33.41 12.51
CA GLY A 116 -19.87 -34.78 12.81
C GLY A 116 -21.41 -34.94 12.87
N ALA A 117 -21.90 -35.76 13.81
CA ALA A 117 -23.34 -35.99 14.02
C ALA A 117 -24.00 -34.90 14.87
N ASP A 118 -23.26 -34.33 15.83
CA ASP A 118 -23.80 -33.57 16.97
C ASP A 118 -23.42 -32.08 16.99
N GLY A 119 -22.27 -31.70 16.43
CA GLY A 119 -21.72 -30.35 16.51
C GLY A 119 -22.42 -29.39 15.56
N ARG A 120 -22.91 -28.27 16.08
CA ARG A 120 -23.57 -27.21 15.29
C ARG A 120 -23.18 -25.86 15.84
N TYR A 121 -22.78 -24.98 14.94
CA TYR A 121 -22.43 -23.61 15.28
C TYR A 121 -22.91 -22.71 14.14
N GLY A 122 -23.69 -21.68 14.50
CA GLY A 122 -24.21 -20.71 13.56
C GLY A 122 -23.35 -19.45 13.59
N CYS A 123 -22.81 -19.07 12.44
CA CYS A 123 -22.01 -17.87 12.30
C CYS A 123 -22.72 -16.90 11.38
N THR A 124 -23.10 -15.75 11.94
CA THR A 124 -23.63 -14.63 11.18
C THR A 124 -22.49 -13.72 10.77
N GLY A 125 -22.47 -13.28 9.50
CA GLY A 125 -21.65 -12.15 9.10
C GLY A 125 -22.04 -10.89 9.86
N ASP A 126 -21.10 -9.93 9.95
CA ASP A 126 -21.32 -8.62 10.59
C ASP A 126 -22.47 -7.83 9.92
N ASP A 127 -22.83 -8.18 8.68
CA ASP A 127 -23.81 -7.49 7.84
C ASP A 127 -25.19 -8.16 7.79
N VAL A 128 -25.45 -9.26 8.53
CA VAL A 128 -26.80 -9.84 8.58
C VAL A 128 -27.74 -8.88 9.32
N PRO A 129 -28.72 -8.24 8.66
CA PRO A 129 -29.50 -7.18 9.28
C PRO A 129 -30.57 -7.76 10.20
N ILE A 130 -30.16 -8.10 11.43
CA ILE A 130 -31.08 -8.55 12.47
C ILE A 130 -31.79 -7.32 13.06
N ARG A 131 -33.05 -7.14 12.67
CA ARG A 131 -33.95 -6.11 13.19
C ARG A 131 -34.66 -6.65 14.44
N ASP A 132 -34.03 -6.60 15.60
CA ASP A 132 -34.72 -6.92 16.87
C ASP A 132 -34.94 -5.63 17.67
N PRO A 133 -36.15 -5.04 17.67
CA PRO A 133 -36.43 -3.81 18.39
C PRO A 133 -36.34 -4.06 19.91
N GLY A 134 -35.28 -3.54 20.55
CA GLY A 134 -35.15 -3.51 22.01
C GLY A 134 -33.94 -4.23 22.63
N ARG A 135 -32.96 -4.69 21.85
CA ARG A 135 -31.70 -5.25 22.38
C ARG A 135 -30.46 -4.66 21.71
N ASP A 136 -29.37 -4.59 22.47
CA ASP A 136 -28.01 -4.29 22.00
C ASP A 136 -27.58 -5.27 20.90
N ASP A 137 -26.80 -4.80 19.93
CA ASP A 137 -26.46 -5.55 18.70
C ASP A 137 -25.80 -6.91 18.98
N ASP A 138 -24.97 -7.02 20.03
CA ASP A 138 -24.31 -8.26 20.47
C ASP A 138 -25.29 -9.36 20.94
N LEU A 139 -26.44 -8.97 21.51
CA LEU A 139 -27.44 -9.93 22.03
C LEU A 139 -28.40 -10.44 20.94
N ARG A 140 -28.43 -9.78 19.77
CA ARG A 140 -29.29 -10.17 18.65
C ARG A 140 -28.77 -11.40 17.93
N GLY A 141 -27.46 -11.42 17.62
CA GLY A 141 -26.80 -12.58 17.02
C GLY A 141 -26.90 -13.82 17.89
N LEU A 142 -26.70 -13.68 19.20
CA LEU A 142 -26.80 -14.78 20.16
C LEU A 142 -28.19 -15.40 20.24
N ALA A 143 -29.26 -14.58 20.22
CA ALA A 143 -30.63 -15.09 20.27
C ALA A 143 -31.02 -15.89 19.02
N TYR A 144 -30.53 -15.43 17.86
CA TYR A 144 -30.66 -16.14 16.60
C TYR A 144 -29.93 -17.50 16.67
N GLU A 145 -28.67 -17.47 17.10
CA GLU A 145 -27.81 -18.65 17.20
C GLU A 145 -28.39 -19.71 18.15
N ILE A 146 -28.90 -19.31 19.32
CA ILE A 146 -29.58 -20.21 20.27
C ILE A 146 -30.78 -20.90 19.61
N ARG A 147 -31.60 -20.16 18.86
CA ARG A 147 -32.81 -20.70 18.22
C ARG A 147 -32.44 -21.68 17.11
N LEU A 148 -31.46 -21.32 16.29
CA LEU A 148 -30.95 -22.19 15.24
C LEU A 148 -30.35 -23.46 15.84
N ASN A 149 -29.49 -23.34 16.85
CA ASN A 149 -28.90 -24.48 17.53
C ASN A 149 -29.96 -25.38 18.16
N ALA A 150 -31.01 -24.83 18.77
CA ALA A 150 -32.11 -25.60 19.34
C ALA A 150 -32.92 -26.35 18.27
N ALA A 151 -33.27 -25.70 17.16
CA ALA A 151 -34.01 -26.32 16.06
C ALA A 151 -33.22 -27.43 15.39
N LEU A 152 -31.91 -27.24 15.31
CA LEU A 152 -31.04 -28.20 14.69
C LEU A 152 -30.75 -29.36 15.66
N ARG A 153 -30.35 -29.15 16.91
CA ARG A 153 -29.71 -30.12 17.85
C ARG A 153 -30.16 -31.58 17.79
N PHE A 154 -31.44 -31.86 17.58
CA PHE A 154 -32.01 -33.22 17.59
C PHE A 154 -32.18 -33.86 16.20
N VAL A 155 -31.82 -33.14 15.13
CA VAL A 155 -31.96 -33.61 13.75
C VAL A 155 -30.66 -34.26 13.29
N ALA A 156 -30.68 -35.57 13.03
CA ALA A 156 -29.50 -36.33 12.59
C ALA A 156 -29.25 -36.21 11.08
N ASP A 157 -30.32 -36.31 10.28
CA ASP A 157 -30.23 -36.32 8.81
C ASP A 157 -29.81 -34.94 8.25
N PRO A 158 -28.77 -34.87 7.38
CA PRO A 158 -28.27 -33.62 6.80
C PRO A 158 -29.32 -32.80 6.04
N VAL A 159 -30.21 -33.46 5.29
CA VAL A 159 -31.27 -32.78 4.52
C VAL A 159 -32.31 -32.18 5.48
N ALA A 160 -32.72 -32.92 6.50
CA ALA A 160 -33.61 -32.43 7.53
C ALA A 160 -32.98 -31.27 8.33
N LYS A 161 -31.65 -31.26 8.55
CA LYS A 161 -30.95 -30.10 9.15
C LYS A 161 -31.10 -28.86 8.26
N ALA A 162 -30.93 -29.01 6.95
CA ALA A 162 -31.10 -27.92 6.00
C ALA A 162 -32.54 -27.39 5.96
N GLN A 163 -33.53 -28.28 6.02
CA GLN A 163 -34.95 -27.90 6.11
C GLN A 163 -35.25 -27.14 7.40
N ALA A 164 -34.74 -27.61 8.54
CA ALA A 164 -34.91 -26.94 9.82
C ALA A 164 -34.24 -25.56 9.84
N ALA A 165 -33.04 -25.43 9.26
CA ALA A 165 -32.37 -24.14 9.10
C ALA A 165 -33.19 -23.17 8.25
N ALA A 166 -33.68 -23.62 7.08
CA ALA A 166 -34.53 -22.82 6.21
C ALA A 166 -35.82 -22.36 6.91
N LEU A 167 -36.46 -23.24 7.69
CA LEU A 167 -37.65 -22.91 8.48
C LEU A 167 -37.36 -21.88 9.56
N VAL A 168 -36.22 -21.97 10.26
CA VAL A 168 -35.82 -20.96 11.25
C VAL A 168 -35.66 -19.61 10.56
N HIS A 169 -34.93 -19.56 9.45
CA HIS A 169 -34.73 -18.34 8.67
C HIS A 169 -36.05 -17.72 8.21
N ASP A 170 -36.91 -18.50 7.55
CA ASP A 170 -38.22 -18.05 7.06
C ASP A 170 -39.12 -17.54 8.20
N SER A 171 -39.07 -18.20 9.37
CA SER A 171 -39.83 -17.75 10.54
C SER A 171 -39.33 -16.39 11.05
N MET A 172 -38.03 -16.11 10.98
CA MET A 172 -37.45 -14.85 11.44
C MET A 172 -37.74 -13.71 10.46
N VAL A 173 -37.73 -13.98 9.16
CA VAL A 173 -38.19 -13.04 8.12
C VAL A 173 -39.67 -12.73 8.31
N THR A 174 -40.52 -13.75 8.45
CA THR A 174 -41.98 -13.58 8.62
C THR A 174 -42.32 -12.79 9.88
N ASN A 175 -41.55 -12.98 10.96
CA ASN A 175 -41.73 -12.22 12.21
C ASN A 175 -41.07 -10.82 12.19
N GLY A 176 -40.56 -10.38 11.04
CA GLY A 176 -39.94 -9.06 10.86
C GLY A 176 -38.59 -8.89 11.56
N ARG A 177 -37.96 -9.99 12.00
CA ARG A 177 -36.67 -9.99 12.71
C ARG A 177 -35.46 -10.04 11.79
N LEU A 178 -35.65 -10.54 10.57
CA LEU A 178 -34.68 -10.51 9.48
C LEU A 178 -35.29 -9.77 8.30
N GLU A 179 -34.46 -9.03 7.56
CA GLU A 179 -34.88 -8.52 6.27
C GLU A 179 -35.01 -9.67 5.25
N PRO A 180 -36.08 -9.68 4.43
CA PRO A 180 -36.16 -10.63 3.32
C PRO A 180 -35.05 -10.29 2.33
N GLN A 181 -34.06 -11.17 2.22
CA GLN A 181 -33.00 -11.10 1.23
C GLN A 181 -32.96 -12.41 0.47
N GLU A 182 -32.70 -12.33 -0.83
CA GLU A 182 -32.36 -13.49 -1.63
C GLU A 182 -30.86 -13.44 -1.91
N ARG A 183 -30.23 -14.60 -1.86
CA ARG A 183 -28.84 -14.74 -2.22
C ARG A 183 -28.69 -14.56 -3.73
N ALA A 184 -27.92 -13.55 -4.12
CA ALA A 184 -27.34 -13.52 -5.46
C ALA A 184 -26.17 -14.50 -5.49
N VAL A 185 -26.39 -15.71 -6.01
CA VAL A 185 -25.26 -16.61 -6.32
C VAL A 185 -24.38 -15.86 -7.31
N ARG A 186 -23.15 -15.52 -6.89
CA ARG A 186 -22.24 -14.73 -7.71
C ARG A 186 -21.93 -15.56 -8.95
N THR A 187 -22.27 -15.01 -10.11
CA THR A 187 -21.91 -15.65 -11.38
C THR A 187 -20.38 -15.72 -11.49
N PRO A 188 -19.81 -16.75 -12.13
CA PRO A 188 -18.35 -16.94 -12.22
C PRO A 188 -17.63 -15.73 -12.82
N TRP A 189 -18.32 -14.89 -13.58
CA TRP A 189 -17.79 -13.64 -14.13
C TRP A 189 -17.43 -12.59 -13.08
N ALA A 190 -18.11 -12.56 -11.93
CA ALA A 190 -17.77 -11.67 -10.82
C ALA A 190 -16.44 -12.07 -10.17
N GLN A 191 -16.16 -13.37 -10.05
CA GLN A 191 -14.85 -13.88 -9.63
C GLN A 191 -13.77 -13.51 -10.65
N VAL A 192 -14.03 -13.73 -11.95
CA VAL A 192 -13.09 -13.37 -13.03
C VAL A 192 -12.77 -11.87 -13.01
N ALA A 193 -13.80 -11.02 -12.89
CA ALA A 193 -13.64 -9.57 -12.77
C ALA A 193 -12.85 -9.18 -11.51
N GLY A 194 -13.10 -9.83 -10.37
CA GLY A 194 -12.34 -9.64 -9.14
C GLY A 194 -10.86 -10.02 -9.31
N THR A 195 -10.56 -11.17 -9.91
CA THR A 195 -9.18 -11.57 -10.21
C THR A 195 -8.50 -10.64 -11.21
N LEU A 196 -9.19 -10.21 -12.26
CA LEU A 196 -8.64 -9.26 -13.23
C LEU A 196 -8.34 -7.91 -12.58
N LEU A 197 -9.19 -7.44 -11.67
CA LEU A 197 -8.94 -6.22 -10.89
C LEU A 197 -7.68 -6.36 -10.04
N ILE A 198 -7.50 -7.49 -9.35
CA ILE A 198 -6.29 -7.76 -8.55
C ILE A 198 -5.05 -7.75 -9.45
N VAL A 199 -5.08 -8.44 -10.58
CA VAL A 199 -3.96 -8.48 -11.55
C VAL A 199 -3.67 -7.08 -12.08
N ALA A 200 -4.68 -6.29 -12.43
CA ALA A 200 -4.52 -4.92 -12.92
C ALA A 200 -3.89 -4.02 -11.85
N VAL A 201 -4.29 -4.15 -10.58
CA VAL A 201 -3.71 -3.40 -9.46
C VAL A 201 -2.26 -3.79 -9.21
N VAL A 202 -1.92 -5.08 -9.25
CA VAL A 202 -0.53 -5.55 -9.11
C VAL A 202 0.34 -5.00 -10.24
N LEU A 203 -0.13 -5.08 -11.49
CA LEU A 203 0.58 -4.53 -12.64
C LEU A 203 0.78 -3.01 -12.52
N ALA A 204 -0.25 -2.27 -12.07
CA ALA A 204 -0.14 -0.84 -11.83
C ALA A 204 0.89 -0.52 -10.72
N GLY A 205 0.91 -1.31 -9.64
CA GLY A 205 1.89 -1.20 -8.55
C GLY A 205 3.32 -1.41 -9.04
N ILE A 206 3.57 -2.46 -9.84
CA ILE A 206 4.87 -2.73 -10.45
C ILE A 206 5.30 -1.55 -11.34
N LEU A 207 4.38 -1.03 -12.16
CA LEU A 207 4.65 0.10 -13.05
C LEU A 207 5.08 1.35 -12.26
N LEU A 208 4.40 1.65 -11.14
CA LEU A 208 4.76 2.77 -10.27
C LEU A 208 6.14 2.60 -9.63
N ILE A 209 6.49 1.38 -9.19
CA ILE A 209 7.82 1.07 -8.65
C ILE A 209 8.89 1.29 -9.72
N LEU A 210 8.66 0.81 -10.94
CA LEU A 210 9.59 0.98 -12.07
C LEU A 210 9.78 2.47 -12.43
N ILE A 211 8.70 3.25 -12.47
CA ILE A 211 8.75 4.70 -12.70
C ILE A 211 9.53 5.39 -11.57
N GLY A 212 9.28 5.00 -10.32
CA GLY A 212 9.98 5.49 -9.13
C GLY A 212 11.49 5.23 -9.20
N LEU A 213 11.89 4.00 -9.50
CA LEU A 213 13.28 3.59 -9.69
C LEU A 213 13.95 4.37 -10.84
N ARG A 214 13.25 4.56 -11.96
CA ARG A 214 13.79 5.32 -13.09
C ARG A 214 14.03 6.78 -12.75
N ARG A 215 13.10 7.42 -12.02
CA ARG A 215 13.29 8.80 -11.53
C ARG A 215 14.41 8.89 -10.49
N LEU A 216 14.52 7.91 -9.60
CA LEU A 216 15.60 7.83 -8.62
C LEU A 216 16.97 7.69 -9.32
N ALA A 217 17.07 6.83 -10.33
CA ALA A 217 18.29 6.64 -11.11
C ALA A 217 18.69 7.93 -11.86
N LEU A 218 17.74 8.63 -12.47
CA LEU A 218 17.99 9.92 -13.13
C LEU A 218 18.46 10.99 -12.13
N TYR A 219 17.82 11.08 -10.96
CA TYR A 219 18.23 12.00 -9.90
C TYR A 219 19.66 11.72 -9.41
N LEU A 220 19.99 10.45 -9.18
CA LEU A 220 21.33 10.03 -8.76
C LEU A 220 22.39 10.34 -9.83
N ARG A 221 22.08 10.17 -11.12
CA ARG A 221 22.98 10.54 -12.22
C ARG A 221 23.27 12.04 -12.24
N VAL A 222 22.24 12.89 -12.18
CA VAL A 222 22.41 14.36 -12.17
C VAL A 222 23.20 14.83 -10.95
N ARG A 223 23.02 14.16 -9.79
CA ARG A 223 23.79 14.49 -8.59
C ARG A 223 25.27 14.11 -8.71
N ARG A 224 25.58 12.99 -9.36
CA ARG A 224 26.97 12.56 -9.60
C ARG A 224 27.69 13.48 -10.59
N THR A 225 27.05 13.84 -11.70
CA THR A 225 27.65 14.75 -12.69
C THR A 225 27.96 16.12 -12.09
N ARG A 226 27.04 16.67 -11.27
CA ARG A 226 27.30 17.94 -10.56
C ARG A 226 28.45 17.88 -9.56
N ARG A 227 28.66 16.73 -8.91
CA ARG A 227 29.83 16.55 -8.02
C ARG A 227 31.13 16.49 -8.81
N GLN A 228 31.15 15.73 -9.91
CA GLN A 228 32.31 15.63 -10.77
C GLN A 228 32.68 16.98 -11.41
N GLU A 229 31.70 17.75 -11.89
CA GLU A 229 31.92 19.11 -12.39
C GLU A 229 32.49 20.04 -11.31
N GLN A 230 32.05 19.90 -10.05
CA GLN A 230 32.57 20.71 -8.94
C GLN A 230 33.99 20.31 -8.52
N GLU A 231 34.31 19.01 -8.54
CA GLU A 231 35.65 18.48 -8.29
C GLU A 231 36.62 18.95 -9.38
N GLN A 232 36.25 18.80 -10.66
CA GLN A 232 37.07 19.24 -11.78
C GLN A 232 37.33 20.76 -11.78
N LEU A 233 36.31 21.58 -11.47
CA LEU A 233 36.49 23.03 -11.36
C LEU A 233 37.35 23.45 -10.17
N ARG A 234 37.44 22.62 -9.14
CA ARG A 234 38.31 22.86 -7.98
C ARG A 234 39.75 22.51 -8.33
N ASP A 235 39.98 21.35 -8.95
CA ASP A 235 41.30 20.91 -9.40
C ASP A 235 41.88 21.92 -10.40
N GLU A 236 41.09 22.37 -11.39
CA GLU A 236 41.51 23.42 -12.33
C GLU A 236 41.84 24.75 -11.63
N LEU A 237 41.15 25.08 -10.54
CA LEU A 237 41.45 26.30 -9.79
C LEU A 237 42.74 26.17 -8.99
N ASP A 238 42.98 25.03 -8.36
CA ASP A 238 44.19 24.78 -7.59
C ASP A 238 45.44 24.82 -8.50
N ASP A 239 45.36 24.27 -9.71
CA ASP A 239 46.43 24.34 -10.72
C ASP A 239 46.72 25.80 -11.14
N VAL A 240 45.68 26.58 -11.46
CA VAL A 240 45.82 27.98 -11.88
C VAL A 240 46.35 28.86 -10.74
N LEU A 241 45.92 28.60 -9.49
CA LEU A 241 46.44 29.31 -8.32
C LEU A 241 47.92 29.00 -8.06
N ALA A 242 48.35 27.75 -8.27
CA ALA A 242 49.76 27.37 -8.15
C ALA A 242 50.64 28.10 -9.17
N GLU A 243 50.18 28.21 -10.42
CA GLU A 243 50.86 28.96 -11.47
C GLU A 243 50.94 30.46 -11.16
N LEU A 244 49.85 31.03 -10.60
CA LEU A 244 49.82 32.42 -10.16
C LEU A 244 50.77 32.68 -8.97
N ALA A 245 50.91 31.70 -8.06
CA ALA A 245 51.87 31.77 -6.95
C ALA A 245 53.31 31.91 -7.45
N LEU A 246 53.71 31.06 -8.40
CA LEU A 246 55.02 31.09 -9.05
C LEU A 246 55.27 32.43 -9.74
N ALA A 247 54.27 32.90 -10.48
CA ALA A 247 54.35 34.18 -11.17
C ALA A 247 54.53 35.36 -10.18
N VAL A 248 53.87 35.36 -9.03
CA VAL A 248 54.03 36.44 -8.03
C VAL A 248 55.40 36.39 -7.37
N VAL A 249 55.92 35.19 -7.04
CA VAL A 249 57.27 35.03 -6.47
C VAL A 249 58.35 35.55 -7.40
N GLU A 250 58.23 35.30 -8.71
CA GLU A 250 59.16 35.85 -9.71
C GLU A 250 59.07 37.37 -9.87
N ALA A 251 57.91 37.96 -9.57
CA ALA A 251 57.66 39.39 -9.72
C ALA A 251 57.97 40.22 -8.46
N THR A 252 58.12 39.58 -7.29
CA THR A 252 58.48 40.28 -6.06
C THR A 252 59.92 40.80 -6.12
N PRO A 253 60.17 42.12 -6.08
CA PRO A 253 61.51 42.66 -6.08
C PRO A 253 62.24 42.31 -4.78
N ALA A 254 63.53 42.01 -4.87
CA ALA A 254 64.37 41.67 -3.72
C ALA A 254 64.57 42.83 -2.73
N ASP A 255 64.28 44.07 -3.14
CA ASP A 255 64.35 45.28 -2.30
C ASP A 255 62.96 45.97 -2.23
N PRO A 256 62.35 46.11 -1.04
CA PRO A 256 61.01 46.68 -0.86
C PRO A 256 60.91 48.18 -1.18
N ARG A 257 62.02 48.87 -1.51
CA ARG A 257 62.04 50.30 -1.84
C ARG A 257 61.80 50.62 -3.32
N ASP A 258 61.83 49.61 -4.19
CA ASP A 258 61.56 49.73 -5.64
C ASP A 258 60.12 49.32 -6.02
N ALA A 259 59.18 49.42 -5.08
CA ALA A 259 57.79 49.03 -5.28
C ALA A 259 57.07 49.94 -6.30
N GLY A 260 57.18 49.59 -7.59
CA GLY A 260 56.34 50.10 -8.66
C GLY A 260 54.89 49.54 -8.59
N PRO A 261 54.09 49.70 -9.66
CA PRO A 261 52.66 49.33 -9.72
C PRO A 261 52.32 47.84 -9.47
N ASP A 262 53.30 47.01 -9.13
CA ASP A 262 53.14 45.58 -8.84
C ASP A 262 52.69 45.29 -7.40
N HIS A 263 52.75 46.26 -6.48
CA HIS A 263 52.33 46.04 -5.08
C HIS A 263 50.81 45.86 -4.91
N ASP A 264 49.99 46.60 -5.68
CA ASP A 264 48.52 46.47 -5.67
C ASP A 264 48.06 45.12 -6.25
N ARG A 265 48.88 44.51 -7.11
CA ARG A 265 48.59 43.20 -7.74
C ARG A 265 48.85 42.03 -6.80
N ALA A 266 49.92 42.11 -6.00
CA ALA A 266 50.20 41.13 -4.95
C ALA A 266 49.07 41.08 -3.90
N ALA A 267 48.49 42.24 -3.56
CA ALA A 267 47.33 42.31 -2.66
C ALA A 267 46.08 41.63 -3.27
N GLY A 268 45.83 41.81 -4.57
CA GLY A 268 44.73 41.14 -5.28
C GLY A 268 44.87 39.61 -5.33
N TYR A 269 46.10 39.10 -5.42
CA TYR A 269 46.39 37.67 -5.36
C TYR A 269 46.14 37.06 -3.97
N VAL A 270 46.62 37.71 -2.91
CA VAL A 270 46.43 37.25 -1.53
C VAL A 270 44.94 37.22 -1.17
N ASP A 271 44.16 38.21 -1.62
CA ASP A 271 42.70 38.22 -1.44
C ASP A 271 42.02 37.06 -2.18
N LEU A 272 42.41 36.79 -3.43
CA LEU A 272 41.87 35.69 -4.22
C LEU A 272 42.19 34.30 -3.59
N LEU A 273 43.42 34.09 -3.12
CA LEU A 273 43.82 32.88 -2.39
C LEU A 273 42.99 32.68 -1.12
N THR A 274 42.75 33.76 -0.37
CA THR A 274 42.00 33.72 0.89
C THR A 274 40.53 33.37 0.62
N ARG A 275 39.95 33.92 -0.45
CA ARG A 275 38.59 33.59 -0.91
C ARG A 275 38.49 32.17 -1.45
N ALA A 276 39.47 31.70 -2.23
CA ALA A 276 39.48 30.32 -2.72
C ALA A 276 39.59 29.29 -1.57
N ARG A 277 40.39 29.58 -0.54
CA ARG A 277 40.57 28.69 0.62
C ARG A 277 39.35 28.57 1.52
N THR A 278 38.44 29.55 1.46
CA THR A 278 37.24 29.65 2.32
C THR A 278 35.94 29.41 1.57
N ALA A 279 36.00 29.19 0.26
CA ALA A 279 34.82 29.00 -0.58
C ALA A 279 34.25 27.57 -0.48
N ASP A 280 32.95 27.45 -0.22
CA ASP A 280 32.17 26.21 -0.33
C ASP A 280 31.47 26.07 -1.71
N GLY A 281 31.82 26.94 -2.68
CA GLY A 281 31.25 26.97 -4.02
C GLY A 281 31.62 28.23 -4.82
N GLY A 282 31.14 28.35 -6.06
CA GLY A 282 31.44 29.51 -6.94
C GLY A 282 32.79 29.43 -7.67
N TRP A 283 33.39 28.23 -7.73
CA TRP A 283 34.71 27.95 -8.32
C TRP A 283 34.90 28.49 -9.74
N ALA A 284 33.89 28.40 -10.60
CA ALA A 284 33.95 28.95 -11.96
C ALA A 284 34.16 30.47 -12.02
N GLY A 285 33.67 31.22 -11.02
CA GLY A 285 33.90 32.66 -10.91
C GLY A 285 35.31 32.99 -10.43
N LEU A 286 35.82 32.22 -9.47
CA LEU A 286 37.19 32.34 -8.97
C LEU A 286 38.22 31.96 -10.03
N LEU A 287 37.98 30.89 -10.79
CA LEU A 287 38.82 30.46 -11.92
C LEU A 287 38.92 31.54 -13.00
N ARG A 288 37.80 32.21 -13.30
CA ARG A 288 37.79 33.33 -14.27
C ARG A 288 38.64 34.50 -13.78
N GLN A 289 38.49 34.88 -12.50
CA GLN A 289 39.28 35.95 -11.90
C GLN A 289 40.79 35.60 -11.84
N ALA A 290 41.13 34.35 -11.52
CA ALA A 290 42.51 33.87 -11.52
C ALA A 290 43.15 33.93 -12.91
N ARG A 291 42.43 33.47 -13.96
CA ARG A 291 42.91 33.56 -15.35
C ARG A 291 43.05 35.00 -15.84
N GLU A 292 42.12 35.88 -15.48
CA GLU A 292 42.22 37.32 -15.82
C GLU A 292 43.49 37.95 -15.22
N LEU A 293 43.82 37.62 -13.96
CA LEU A 293 45.04 38.10 -13.30
C LEU A 293 46.33 37.56 -13.96
N LEU A 294 46.35 36.29 -14.40
CA LEU A 294 47.48 35.73 -15.16
C LEU A 294 47.69 36.45 -16.50
N THR A 295 46.60 36.68 -17.25
CA THR A 295 46.70 37.34 -18.56
C THR A 295 47.17 38.80 -18.47
N GLN A 296 46.85 39.50 -17.38
CA GLN A 296 47.34 40.87 -17.13
C GLN A 296 48.86 40.93 -16.89
N LYS A 297 49.50 39.83 -16.48
CA LYS A 297 50.96 39.74 -16.31
C LYS A 297 51.70 39.53 -17.64
N GLY A 298 51.00 39.38 -18.77
CA GLY A 298 51.62 39.08 -20.06
C GLY A 298 52.20 37.66 -20.17
N VAL A 299 51.91 36.80 -19.19
CA VAL A 299 52.16 35.36 -19.29
C VAL A 299 51.06 34.81 -20.19
N ARG A 300 51.41 34.46 -21.43
CA ARG A 300 50.51 33.69 -22.28
C ARG A 300 50.40 32.26 -21.71
N PRO A 301 49.21 31.65 -21.76
CA PRO A 301 49.02 30.26 -21.33
C PRO A 301 49.89 29.30 -22.12
#